data_AF-A0A1S1LSB6-F1
#
_entry.id   AF-A0A1S1LSB6-F1
#
_cell.length_a   1.000
_cell.length_b   1.000
_cell.length_c   1.000
_cell.angle_alpha   90.00
_cell.angle_beta   90.00
_cell.angle_gamma   90.00
#
_symmetry.space_group_name_H-M   'P 1'
#
loop_
_entity.id
_entity.type
_entity.pdbx_description
1 polymer ?
#
loop_
_entity_poly.entity_id
_entity_poly.type
_entity_poly.pdbx_seq_one_letter_code
_entity_poly.pdbx_strand_id
1 'polypeptide(L)' 'MVLGQGARDGGAQCDLIADATPGVGYVMIDGTATPVRVRAFYVTDADISYLARIFGAPRPRKTSGGQSGSENTAGEPK' A
#
# COMPACT_ATOMS: atom_id res chain seq x y z
N MET A 1 -8.10 -8.99 15.60
CA MET A 1 -6.76 -8.89 14.98
C MET A 1 -6.90 -8.36 13.57
N VAL A 2 -6.03 -7.43 13.14
CA VAL A 2 -6.01 -6.87 11.77
C VAL A 2 -5.57 -7.89 10.70
N LEU A 3 -4.82 -8.94 11.11
CA LEU A 3 -4.29 -9.98 10.22
C LEU A 3 -5.26 -11.17 9.99
N GLY A 4 -6.52 -11.09 10.46
CA GLY A 4 -7.51 -12.17 10.36
C GLY A 4 -7.45 -13.19 11.51
N GLN A 5 -8.39 -14.14 11.51
CA GLN A 5 -8.57 -15.11 12.60
C GLN A 5 -7.44 -16.15 12.68
N GLY A 6 -6.93 -16.63 11.55
CA GLY A 6 -5.87 -17.65 11.51
C GLY A 6 -4.46 -17.14 11.86
N ALA A 7 -4.25 -15.82 11.94
CA ALA A 7 -2.92 -15.27 12.20
C ALA A 7 -2.43 -15.55 13.63
N ARG A 8 -3.35 -15.59 14.61
CA ARG A 8 -3.01 -15.88 16.02
C ARG A 8 -2.50 -17.30 16.16
N ASP A 9 -3.24 -18.26 15.60
CA ASP A 9 -2.88 -19.68 15.58
C ASP A 9 -1.60 -19.92 14.77
N GLY A 10 -1.38 -19.11 13.73
CA GLY A 10 -0.14 -19.10 12.94
C GLY A 10 1.08 -18.52 13.67
N GLY A 11 0.94 -17.97 14.88
CA GLY A 11 2.05 -17.47 15.69
C GLY A 11 2.13 -15.95 15.87
N ALA A 12 1.16 -15.17 15.37
CA ALA A 12 1.08 -13.73 15.61
C ALA A 12 0.45 -13.42 16.98
N GLN A 13 1.15 -13.74 18.07
CA GLN A 13 0.72 -13.46 19.44
C GLN A 13 0.93 -11.97 19.80
N CYS A 14 0.18 -11.08 19.15
CA CYS A 14 0.34 -9.63 19.29
C CYS A 14 0.15 -9.12 20.73
N ASP A 15 -0.67 -9.78 21.53
CA ASP A 15 -0.90 -9.48 22.95
C ASP A 15 0.31 -9.77 23.85
N LEU A 16 1.28 -10.54 23.37
CA LEU A 16 2.54 -10.79 24.09
C LEU A 16 3.66 -9.80 23.71
N ILE A 17 3.38 -8.84 22.83
CA ILE A 17 4.34 -7.77 22.52
C ILE A 17 4.34 -6.78 23.69
N ALA A 18 5.51 -6.55 24.28
CA ALA A 18 5.65 -5.63 25.40
C ALA A 18 5.46 -4.17 24.96
N ASP A 19 4.75 -3.38 25.77
CA ASP A 19 4.52 -1.95 25.54
C ASP A 19 5.82 -1.13 25.41
N ALA A 20 6.91 -1.63 26.02
CA ALA A 20 8.25 -1.04 25.93
C ALA A 20 8.95 -1.28 24.58
N THR A 21 8.29 -1.94 23.60
CA THR A 21 8.87 -2.28 22.29
C THR A 21 8.15 -1.60 21.13
N PRO A 22 8.16 -0.25 21.05
CA PRO A 22 7.50 0.46 19.97
C PRO A 22 8.05 0.05 18.61
N GLY A 23 7.13 -0.05 17.65
CA GLY A 23 7.42 -0.48 16.28
C GLY A 23 7.52 -1.99 16.09
N VAL A 24 7.50 -2.82 17.15
CA VAL A 24 7.45 -4.28 17.01
C VAL A 24 6.04 -4.73 16.63
N GLY A 25 5.94 -5.62 15.65
CA GLY A 25 4.68 -6.18 15.19
C GLY A 25 4.87 -7.46 14.40
N TYR A 26 3.74 -8.02 13.94
CA TYR A 26 3.73 -9.15 13.01
C TYR A 26 3.20 -8.67 11.66
N VAL A 27 3.78 -9.18 10.57
CA VAL A 27 3.31 -8.94 9.20
C VAL A 27 3.07 -10.27 8.50
N MET A 28 2.02 -10.30 7.68
CA MET A 28 1.86 -11.36 6.69
C MET A 28 2.65 -10.94 5.45
N ILE A 29 3.56 -11.80 5.00
CA ILE A 29 4.29 -11.60 3.76
C ILE A 29 3.64 -12.50 2.72
N ASP A 30 3.31 -11.94 1.56
CA ASP A 30 2.75 -12.73 0.46
C ASP A 30 3.68 -13.90 0.12
N GLY A 31 3.10 -15.10 0.05
CA GLY A 31 3.84 -16.35 -0.15
C GLY A 31 4.36 -17.01 1.14
N THR A 32 4.14 -16.42 2.32
CA THR A 32 4.42 -17.05 3.62
C THR A 32 3.13 -17.41 4.33
N ALA A 33 3.04 -18.66 4.83
CA ALA A 33 1.89 -19.10 5.59
C ALA A 33 1.94 -18.60 7.05
N THR A 34 3.12 -18.30 7.57
CA THR A 34 3.34 -17.91 8.96
C THR A 34 3.64 -16.42 9.08
N PRO A 35 2.97 -15.70 10.01
CA PRO A 35 3.30 -14.31 10.32
C PRO A 35 4.77 -14.15 10.74
N VAL A 36 5.41 -13.07 10.27
CA VAL A 36 6.80 -12.76 10.59
C VAL A 36 6.87 -11.63 11.61
N ARG A 37 7.66 -11.80 12.67
CA ARG A 37 7.92 -10.74 13.65
C ARG A 37 8.92 -9.75 13.09
N VAL A 38 8.56 -8.46 13.09
CA VAL A 38 9.36 -7.37 12.54
C VAL A 38 9.44 -6.21 13.52
N ARG A 39 10.37 -5.28 13.26
CA ARG A 39 10.41 -3.98 13.92
C ARG A 39 10.51 -2.87 12.89
N ALA A 40 9.53 -1.98 12.86
CA ALA A 40 9.56 -0.80 12.02
C ALA A 40 10.65 0.17 12.48
N PHE A 41 11.27 0.86 11.52
CA PHE A 41 12.10 2.01 11.82
C PHE A 41 11.25 3.18 12.30
N TYR A 42 11.80 3.97 13.21
CA TYR A 42 11.21 5.23 13.63
C TYR A 42 11.77 6.35 12.75
N VAL A 43 11.00 6.75 11.74
CA VAL A 43 11.36 7.84 10.83
C VAL A 43 10.68 9.12 11.32
N THR A 44 11.45 10.19 11.51
CA THR A 44 10.90 11.45 12.03
C THR A 44 10.20 12.26 10.94
N ASP A 45 9.32 13.19 11.34
CA ASP A 45 8.68 14.13 10.39
C ASP A 45 9.70 14.99 9.63
N ALA A 46 10.85 15.28 10.26
CA ALA A 46 11.95 16.00 9.62
C ALA A 46 12.59 15.16 8.50
N ASP A 47 12.83 13.87 8.76
CA ASP A 47 13.37 12.93 7.77
C ASP A 47 12.38 12.72 6.61
N ILE A 48 11.08 12.56 6.93
CA ILE A 48 10.02 12.45 5.91
C ILE A 48 9.99 13.71 5.03
N SER A 49 10.04 14.89 5.66
CA SER A 49 10.05 16.17 4.95
C SER A 49 11.29 16.32 4.05
N TYR A 50 12.45 15.89 4.53
CA TYR A 50 13.69 15.86 3.77
C TYR A 50 13.59 14.93 2.56
N LEU A 51 13.12 13.68 2.75
CA LEU A 51 12.93 12.71 1.68
C LEU A 51 11.94 13.20 0.62
N ALA A 52 10.81 13.79 1.04
CA ALA A 52 9.81 14.32 0.12
C ALA A 52 10.33 15.49 -0.72
N ARG A 53 11.22 16.33 -0.18
CA ARG A 53 11.86 17.44 -0.91
C ARG A 53 12.84 16.94 -1.97
N ILE A 54 13.61 15.91 -1.66
CA ILE A 54 14.62 15.36 -2.56
C ILE A 54 13.99 14.48 -3.65
N PHE A 55 13.01 13.65 -3.26
CA PHE A 55 12.38 12.67 -4.13
C PHE A 55 10.92 13.04 -4.39
N GLY A 56 10.70 14.22 -4.96
CA GLY A 56 9.36 14.69 -5.32
C GLY A 56 8.66 13.73 -6.27
N ALA A 57 7.35 13.53 -6.07
CA ALA A 57 6.55 12.64 -6.90
C ALA A 57 6.60 13.08 -8.38
N PRO A 58 6.71 12.13 -9.34
CA PRO A 58 6.57 12.45 -10.76
C PRO A 58 5.24 13.15 -11.02
N ARG A 59 5.26 14.31 -11.69
CA ARG A 59 4.01 15.01 -12.02
C ARG A 59 3.21 14.14 -13.00
N PRO A 60 1.93 13.86 -12.73
CA PRO A 60 1.09 13.16 -13.68
C PRO A 60 1.01 13.97 -14.97
N ARG A 61 1.38 13.37 -16.10
CA ARG A 61 1.22 13.97 -17.42
C ARG A 61 -0.28 14.17 -17.65
N LYS A 62 -0.73 15.43 -17.79
CA LYS A 62 -2.09 15.70 -18.27
C LYS A 62 -2.24 15.02 -19.64
N THR A 63 -3.04 13.97 -19.72
CA THR A 63 -3.46 13.41 -21.00
C THR A 63 -4.32 14.47 -21.67
N SER A 64 -3.85 15.04 -22.78
CA SER A 64 -4.67 15.85 -23.68
C SER A 64 -5.54 14.89 -24.49
N GLY A 65 -6.64 14.43 -23.90
CA GLY A 65 -7.62 13.56 -24.57
C GLY A 65 -8.90 14.33 -24.86
N GLY A 66 -9.19 14.58 -26.14
CA GLY A 66 -10.52 15.07 -26.52
C GLY A 66 -10.62 15.71 -27.91
N GLN A 67 -10.29 15.00 -28.98
CA GLN A 67 -10.89 15.23 -30.31
C GLN A 67 -10.76 13.96 -31.17
N SER A 68 -11.79 13.12 -31.12
CA SER A 68 -12.12 12.19 -32.20
C SER A 68 -13.61 11.87 -32.11
N GLY A 69 -14.41 12.78 -32.64
CA GLY A 69 -15.78 12.50 -33.05
C GLY A 69 -15.75 12.33 -34.56
N SER A 70 -15.65 11.09 -35.02
CA SER A 70 -15.97 10.73 -36.41
C SER A 70 -17.27 9.95 -36.38
N GLU A 71 -18.34 10.58 -36.87
CA GLU A 71 -19.65 10.00 -37.13
C GLU A 71 -19.53 8.69 -37.93
N ASN A 72 -20.16 7.63 -37.45
CA ASN A 72 -20.52 6.47 -38.27
C ASN A 72 -22.03 6.54 -38.54
N THR A 73 -22.39 6.98 -39.74
CA THR A 73 -23.75 6.89 -40.27
C THR A 73 -24.07 5.42 -40.53
N ALA A 74 -24.91 4.83 -39.67
CA ALA A 74 -25.40 3.46 -39.84
C ALA A 74 -26.39 3.40 -41.03
N GLY A 75 -26.12 2.49 -41.96
CA GLY A 75 -26.97 2.19 -43.10
C GLY A 75 -28.31 1.58 -42.68
N GLU A 76 -29.37 2.02 -43.36
CA GLU A 76 -30.76 1.61 -43.17
C GLU A 76 -31.05 0.27 -43.89
N PRO A 77 -31.85 -0.64 -43.31
CA PRO A 77 -32.18 -1.92 -43.95
C PRO A 77 -33.45 -1.83 -44.82
N LYS A 78 -33.49 -2.58 -45.93
CA LYS A 78 -34.71 -2.98 -46.64
C LYS A 78 -34.68 -4.47 -46.93
#